data_AF-A0A3E3IM23-F1
#
_entry.id   AF-A0A3E3IM23-F1
#
_cell.length_a   1.000
_cell.length_b   1.000
_cell.length_c   1.000
_cell.angle_alpha   90.00
_cell.angle_beta   90.00
_cell.angle_gamma   90.00
#
_symmetry.space_group_name_H-M   'P 1'
#
loop_
_entity.id
_entity.type
_entity.pdbx_description
1 polymer ?
#
loop_
_entity_poly.entity_id
_entity_poly.type
_entity_poly.pdbx_seq_one_letter_code
_entity_poly.pdbx_strand_id
1 'polypeptide(L)'
;MNRDELMKTLKKTLRILPDKQYVKLYFHLRLKRKLNLKNPRHLNDKLQWMKFNYRFPLQTIVSDKYLVRDYVEKKIGNEYLIPLYGNWFKFNDIDFDTLPDQFVLKCNHDSGGLAICKDKKTFDKENAKKKINKSLKDNFFYIGREYQYKNIIPRIICEKFISDNGNVPMDYKIYCFNGKPDVILVCKNRFRNDSHKAQYLYFDQNWNFVPLNKGDELSENPNIEKPKNLDEMLSIARKLSEDFIFARIDLYNIDGKIYFGEITLTPNSGFDPDITEETDLYFGNKLEIPYWNEIQR
;
A
#
# COMPACT_ATOMS: atom_id res chain seq x y z
N MET A 1 2.06 -14.67 23.52
CA MET A 1 1.97 -14.28 22.10
C MET A 1 0.99 -13.12 21.99
N ASN A 2 1.47 -11.92 21.63
CA ASN A 2 0.58 -10.78 21.42
C ASN A 2 -0.34 -11.04 20.21
N ARG A 3 -1.52 -10.42 20.14
CA ARG A 3 -2.50 -10.57 19.06
C ARG A 3 -1.86 -10.40 17.67
N ASP A 4 -0.94 -9.46 17.50
CA ASP A 4 -0.26 -9.24 16.21
C ASP A 4 0.63 -10.41 15.80
N GLU A 5 1.31 -11.02 16.77
CA GLU A 5 2.15 -12.19 16.58
C GLU A 5 1.31 -13.43 16.27
N LEU A 6 0.15 -13.58 16.93
CA LEU A 6 -0.85 -14.60 16.58
C LEU A 6 -1.35 -14.41 15.15
N MET A 7 -1.72 -13.19 14.76
CA MET A 7 -2.22 -12.90 13.41
C MET A 7 -1.15 -13.17 12.33
N LYS A 8 0.12 -12.90 12.62
CA LYS A 8 1.24 -13.21 11.73
C LYS A 8 1.46 -14.72 11.57
N THR A 9 1.33 -15.48 12.65
CA THR A 9 1.44 -16.94 12.64
C THR A 9 0.27 -17.58 11.87
N LEU A 10 -0.97 -17.10 12.11
CA LEU A 10 -2.16 -17.57 11.40
C LEU A 10 -2.05 -17.39 9.88
N LYS A 11 -1.52 -16.26 9.40
CA LYS A 11 -1.26 -16.01 7.97
C LYS A 11 -0.39 -17.11 7.34
N LYS A 12 0.55 -17.69 8.09
CA LYS A 12 1.46 -18.73 7.62
C LYS A 12 0.88 -20.14 7.73
N THR A 13 0.23 -20.47 8.85
CA THR A 13 -0.30 -21.81 9.10
C THR A 13 -1.56 -22.10 8.29
N LEU A 14 -2.38 -21.08 8.02
CA LEU A 14 -3.63 -21.22 7.27
C LEU A 14 -3.45 -21.12 5.74
N ARG A 15 -2.21 -21.23 5.23
CA ARG A 15 -1.95 -21.27 3.78
C ARG A 15 -2.60 -22.48 3.09
N ILE A 16 -2.81 -23.56 3.83
CA ILE A 16 -3.44 -24.80 3.35
C ILE A 16 -4.96 -24.66 3.12
N LEU A 17 -5.60 -23.67 3.73
CA LEU A 17 -7.04 -23.47 3.54
C LEU A 17 -7.31 -22.94 2.13
N PRO A 18 -8.40 -23.40 1.47
CA PRO A 18 -8.82 -22.80 0.22
C PRO A 18 -9.14 -21.31 0.42
N ASP A 19 -8.90 -20.51 -0.62
CA ASP A 19 -8.78 -19.05 -0.48
C ASP A 19 -10.01 -18.38 0.16
N LYS A 20 -11.23 -18.81 -0.23
CA LYS A 20 -12.47 -18.25 0.32
C LYS A 20 -12.64 -18.57 1.82
N GLN A 21 -12.29 -19.78 2.24
CA GLN A 21 -12.35 -20.24 3.64
C GLN A 21 -11.34 -19.48 4.49
N TYR A 22 -10.11 -19.34 3.99
CA TYR A 22 -9.07 -18.52 4.63
C TYR A 22 -9.55 -17.09 4.86
N VAL A 23 -10.05 -16.43 3.80
CA VAL A 23 -10.49 -15.04 3.89
C VAL A 23 -11.66 -14.89 4.86
N LYS A 24 -12.68 -15.75 4.81
CA LYS A 24 -13.81 -15.69 5.77
C LYS A 24 -13.36 -15.83 7.22
N LEU A 25 -12.48 -16.79 7.51
CA LEU A 25 -11.96 -17.03 8.85
C LEU A 25 -11.14 -15.83 9.34
N TYR A 26 -10.15 -15.39 8.54
CA TYR A 26 -9.27 -14.30 8.92
C TYR A 26 -10.04 -12.98 9.08
N PHE A 27 -10.99 -12.71 8.18
CA PHE A 27 -11.89 -11.56 8.28
C PHE A 27 -12.62 -11.54 9.62
N HIS A 28 -13.24 -12.66 10.00
CA HIS A 28 -13.97 -12.77 11.26
C HIS A 28 -13.07 -12.56 12.47
N LEU A 29 -11.88 -13.15 12.48
CA LEU A 29 -10.92 -13.00 13.58
C LEU A 29 -10.43 -11.56 13.73
N ARG A 30 -10.22 -10.86 12.61
CA ARG A 30 -9.67 -9.49 12.58
C ARG A 30 -10.73 -8.43 12.85
N LEU A 31 -11.86 -8.47 12.15
CA LEU A 31 -12.93 -7.47 12.17
C LEU A 31 -14.07 -7.78 13.14
N LYS A 32 -14.08 -8.98 13.76
CA LYS A 32 -15.10 -9.41 14.74
C LYS A 32 -16.53 -9.46 14.20
N ARG A 33 -16.72 -9.49 12.88
CA ARG A 33 -18.00 -9.72 12.19
C ARG A 33 -17.86 -10.72 11.05
N LYS A 34 -18.96 -11.30 10.57
CA LYS A 34 -18.92 -12.24 9.44
C LYS A 34 -18.79 -11.48 8.13
N LEU A 35 -17.97 -11.99 7.22
CA LEU A 35 -17.82 -11.45 5.86
C LEU A 35 -19.09 -11.71 5.03
N ASN A 36 -19.66 -10.67 4.41
CA ASN A 36 -20.78 -10.79 3.50
C ASN A 36 -20.34 -10.62 2.04
N LEU A 37 -20.08 -11.73 1.35
CA LEU A 37 -19.76 -11.73 -0.08
C LEU A 37 -21.00 -11.74 -0.99
N LYS A 38 -22.21 -12.02 -0.46
CA LYS A 38 -23.43 -12.06 -1.27
C LYS A 38 -24.00 -10.66 -1.50
N ASN A 39 -23.90 -9.80 -0.49
CA ASN A 39 -24.34 -8.41 -0.56
C ASN A 39 -23.39 -7.49 0.26
N PRO A 40 -22.10 -7.37 -0.13
CA PRO A 40 -21.14 -6.48 0.50
C PRO A 40 -21.62 -5.02 0.46
N ARG A 41 -21.72 -4.41 1.65
CA ARG A 41 -22.05 -2.99 1.82
C ARG A 41 -20.84 -2.17 2.23
N HIS A 42 -20.12 -2.65 3.24
CA HIS A 42 -18.90 -2.03 3.74
C HIS A 42 -17.71 -2.18 2.78
N LEU A 43 -16.77 -1.24 2.82
CA LEU A 43 -15.57 -1.24 1.99
C LEU A 43 -14.77 -2.53 2.18
N ASN A 44 -14.52 -2.96 3.42
CA ASN A 44 -13.80 -4.21 3.70
C ASN A 44 -14.43 -5.42 2.99
N ASP A 45 -15.76 -5.56 3.02
CA ASP A 45 -16.47 -6.66 2.32
C ASP A 45 -16.36 -6.53 0.80
N LYS A 46 -16.51 -5.31 0.26
CA LYS A 46 -16.37 -5.03 -1.18
C LYS A 46 -14.96 -5.35 -1.66
N LEU A 47 -13.93 -4.97 -0.92
CA LEU A 47 -12.53 -5.31 -1.23
C LEU A 47 -12.30 -6.83 -1.19
N GLN A 48 -12.86 -7.56 -0.22
CA GLN A 48 -12.78 -9.04 -0.24
C GLN A 48 -13.49 -9.63 -1.45
N TRP A 49 -14.66 -9.09 -1.82
CA TRP A 49 -15.36 -9.53 -3.02
C TRP A 49 -14.54 -9.27 -4.29
N MET A 50 -13.95 -8.09 -4.42
CA MET A 50 -13.11 -7.70 -5.56
C MET A 50 -11.92 -8.65 -5.72
N LYS A 51 -11.27 -9.08 -4.63
CA LYS A 51 -10.17 -10.05 -4.71
C LYS A 51 -10.54 -11.36 -5.40
N PHE A 52 -11.80 -11.76 -5.41
CA PHE A 52 -12.26 -13.01 -6.03
C PHE A 52 -12.88 -12.80 -7.41
N ASN A 53 -13.43 -11.63 -7.69
CA ASN A 53 -14.30 -11.41 -8.86
C ASN A 53 -13.81 -10.28 -9.78
N TYR A 54 -13.03 -9.32 -9.28
CA TYR A 54 -12.46 -8.22 -10.07
C TYR A 54 -10.98 -8.50 -10.32
N ARG A 55 -10.69 -9.25 -11.39
CA ARG A 55 -9.35 -9.77 -11.70
C ARG A 55 -8.98 -9.55 -13.15
N PHE A 56 -7.90 -8.82 -13.39
CA PHE A 56 -7.42 -8.54 -14.75
C PHE A 56 -5.91 -8.23 -14.72
N PRO A 57 -5.18 -8.41 -15.84
CA PRO A 57 -3.72 -8.39 -15.85
C PRO A 57 -3.07 -7.10 -15.32
N LEU A 58 -3.70 -5.94 -15.57
CA LEU A 58 -3.17 -4.64 -15.14
C LEU A 58 -2.97 -4.56 -13.63
N GLN A 59 -3.77 -5.28 -12.83
CA GLN A 59 -3.63 -5.28 -11.37
C GLN A 59 -2.25 -5.78 -10.91
N THR A 60 -1.74 -6.82 -11.56
CA THR A 60 -0.40 -7.36 -11.28
C THR A 60 0.68 -6.37 -11.71
N ILE A 61 0.50 -5.72 -12.86
CA ILE A 61 1.45 -4.71 -13.36
C ILE A 61 1.58 -3.56 -12.36
N VAL A 62 0.46 -2.98 -11.90
CA VAL A 62 0.52 -1.82 -11.00
C VAL A 62 0.93 -2.16 -9.56
N SER A 63 0.85 -3.43 -9.18
CA SER A 63 1.29 -3.90 -7.85
C SER A 63 2.76 -4.34 -7.83
N ASP A 64 3.37 -4.54 -8.99
CA ASP A 64 4.79 -4.82 -9.14
C ASP A 64 5.58 -3.50 -9.17
N LYS A 65 6.40 -3.25 -8.15
CA LYS A 65 7.16 -1.98 -8.01
C LYS A 65 8.13 -1.70 -9.16
N TYR A 66 8.47 -2.71 -9.97
CA TYR A 66 9.25 -2.53 -11.17
C TYR A 66 8.36 -2.25 -12.39
N LEU A 67 7.36 -3.10 -12.66
CA LEU A 67 6.53 -2.98 -13.87
C LEU A 67 5.56 -1.79 -13.83
N VAL A 68 5.16 -1.32 -12.64
CA VAL A 68 4.29 -0.15 -12.48
C VAL A 68 4.91 1.12 -13.07
N ARG A 69 6.24 1.18 -13.19
CA ARG A 69 6.97 2.37 -13.64
C ARG A 69 6.54 2.78 -15.05
N ASP A 70 6.42 1.83 -15.98
CA ASP A 70 5.97 2.10 -17.35
C ASP A 70 4.52 2.63 -17.38
N TYR A 71 3.66 2.15 -16.49
CA TYR A 71 2.28 2.64 -16.36
C TYR A 71 2.26 4.08 -15.87
N VAL A 72 3.06 4.39 -14.84
CA VAL A 72 3.16 5.73 -14.26
C VAL A 72 3.76 6.72 -15.26
N GLU A 73 4.87 6.36 -15.93
CA GLU A 73 5.50 7.20 -16.95
C GLU A 73 4.53 7.58 -18.06
N LYS A 74 3.75 6.62 -18.56
CA LYS A 74 2.75 6.89 -19.62
C LYS A 74 1.58 7.77 -19.16
N LYS A 75 1.16 7.66 -17.89
CA LYS A 75 -0.03 8.36 -17.38
C LYS A 75 0.27 9.76 -16.86
N ILE A 76 1.40 9.92 -16.19
CA ILE A 76 1.74 11.17 -15.49
C ILE A 76 3.14 11.69 -15.80
N GLY A 77 4.02 10.89 -16.42
CA GLY A 77 5.39 11.31 -16.72
C GLY A 77 6.44 10.71 -15.79
N ASN A 78 7.68 10.62 -16.28
CA ASN A 78 8.82 10.01 -15.58
C ASN A 78 9.35 10.89 -14.43
N GLU A 79 9.09 12.20 -14.45
CA GLU A 79 9.53 13.16 -13.43
C GLU A 79 9.02 12.85 -12.01
N TYR A 80 7.89 12.14 -11.92
CA TYR A 80 7.28 11.69 -10.67
C TYR A 80 7.87 10.37 -10.16
N LEU A 81 8.63 9.62 -10.98
CA LEU A 81 9.23 8.36 -10.55
C LEU A 81 10.49 8.60 -9.72
N ILE A 82 10.64 7.83 -8.64
CA ILE A 82 11.92 7.77 -7.92
C ILE A 82 12.97 7.15 -8.87
N PRO A 83 14.17 7.75 -9.00
CA PRO A 83 15.22 7.19 -9.84
C PRO A 83 15.55 5.74 -9.47
N LEU A 84 15.65 4.89 -10.49
CA LEU A 84 15.99 3.48 -10.37
C LEU A 84 17.45 3.29 -10.79
N TYR A 85 18.28 2.72 -9.91
CA TYR A 85 19.68 2.42 -10.17
C TYR A 85 19.92 1.03 -10.76
N GLY A 86 19.00 0.09 -10.54
CA GLY A 86 19.12 -1.24 -11.12
C GLY A 86 18.05 -2.22 -10.65
N ASN A 87 18.04 -3.40 -11.27
CA ASN A 87 17.21 -4.52 -10.87
C ASN A 87 17.91 -5.87 -11.13
N TRP A 88 17.68 -6.85 -10.25
CA TRP A 88 18.36 -8.15 -10.28
C TRP A 88 17.44 -9.26 -9.81
N PHE A 89 17.67 -10.50 -10.27
CA PHE A 89 16.95 -11.68 -9.77
C PHE A 89 17.58 -12.27 -8.50
N LYS A 90 18.90 -12.12 -8.31
CA LYS A 90 19.61 -12.63 -7.13
C LYS A 90 20.37 -11.51 -6.44
N PHE A 91 20.44 -11.58 -5.12
CA PHE A 91 21.17 -10.59 -4.32
C PHE A 91 22.67 -10.55 -4.66
N ASN A 92 23.26 -11.69 -5.00
CA ASN A 92 24.68 -11.78 -5.33
C ASN A 92 25.02 -11.15 -6.69
N ASP A 93 24.03 -10.83 -7.53
CA ASP A 93 24.25 -10.20 -8.83
C ASP A 93 24.41 -8.67 -8.71
N ILE A 94 24.22 -8.12 -7.50
CA ILE A 94 24.31 -6.68 -7.22
C ILE A 94 25.79 -6.28 -7.11
N ASP A 95 26.24 -5.45 -8.04
CA ASP A 95 27.53 -4.75 -7.92
C ASP A 95 27.35 -3.48 -7.07
N PHE A 96 27.70 -3.59 -5.78
CA PHE A 96 27.60 -2.50 -4.81
C PHE A 96 28.57 -1.35 -5.08
N ASP A 97 29.65 -1.57 -5.83
CA ASP A 97 30.64 -0.54 -6.10
C ASP A 97 30.11 0.47 -7.12
N THR A 98 29.20 0.03 -8.01
CA THR A 98 28.49 0.91 -8.96
C THR A 98 27.37 1.75 -8.33
N LEU A 99 26.84 1.35 -7.18
CA LEU A 99 25.74 2.07 -6.53
C LEU A 99 26.22 3.38 -5.89
N PRO A 100 25.35 4.37 -5.66
CA PRO A 100 25.72 5.54 -4.86
C PRO A 100 25.91 5.20 -3.37
N ASP A 101 26.35 6.17 -2.57
CA ASP A 101 26.51 5.98 -1.11
C ASP A 101 25.19 5.77 -0.36
N GLN A 102 24.07 6.20 -0.96
CA GLN A 102 22.73 6.08 -0.40
C GLN A 102 21.74 5.49 -1.40
N PHE A 103 21.07 4.42 -0.99
CA PHE A 103 20.09 3.72 -1.82
C PHE A 103 19.11 2.90 -0.98
N VAL A 104 18.05 2.43 -1.64
CA VAL A 104 17.08 1.51 -1.03
C VAL A 104 16.93 0.29 -1.90
N LEU A 105 17.26 -0.89 -1.36
CA LEU A 105 16.96 -2.17 -1.99
C LEU A 105 15.56 -2.62 -1.57
N LYS A 106 14.74 -3.00 -2.55
CA LYS A 106 13.38 -3.50 -2.33
C LYS A 106 13.10 -4.75 -3.16
N CYS A 107 12.28 -5.65 -2.65
CA CYS A 107 11.61 -6.66 -3.47
C CYS A 107 10.42 -6.02 -4.18
N ASN A 108 10.21 -6.33 -5.45
CA ASN A 108 9.12 -5.72 -6.23
C ASN A 108 7.73 -6.20 -5.81
N HIS A 109 7.62 -7.44 -5.31
CA HIS A 109 6.35 -8.16 -5.14
C HIS A 109 5.74 -8.13 -3.74
N ASP A 110 6.47 -7.64 -2.72
CA ASP A 110 6.06 -7.76 -1.31
C ASP A 110 6.08 -6.42 -0.54
N SER A 111 5.74 -6.44 0.75
CA SER A 111 5.77 -5.27 1.63
C SER A 111 6.83 -5.38 2.75
N GLY A 112 7.90 -6.16 2.54
CA GLY A 112 8.81 -6.54 3.63
C GLY A 112 10.28 -6.73 3.24
N GLY A 113 10.55 -7.10 1.99
CA GLY A 113 11.90 -7.22 1.45
C GLY A 113 12.50 -5.84 1.21
N LEU A 114 12.97 -5.18 2.27
CA LEU A 114 13.46 -3.80 2.25
C LEU A 114 14.79 -3.70 3.01
N ALA A 115 15.82 -3.13 2.39
CA ALA A 115 17.06 -2.75 3.05
C ALA A 115 17.44 -1.31 2.66
N ILE A 116 17.67 -0.45 3.65
CA ILE A 116 17.96 0.97 3.45
C ILE A 116 19.46 1.19 3.72
N CYS A 117 20.16 1.73 2.73
CA CYS A 117 21.56 2.16 2.85
C CYS A 117 21.59 3.68 2.97
N LYS A 118 21.94 4.19 4.16
CA LYS A 118 22.19 5.63 4.39
C LYS A 118 23.68 6.00 4.29
N ASP A 119 24.55 5.00 4.37
CA ASP A 119 25.99 5.10 4.18
C ASP A 119 26.51 3.70 3.81
N LYS A 120 27.16 3.59 2.65
CA LYS A 120 27.66 2.32 2.12
C LYS A 120 28.74 1.69 3.01
N LYS A 121 29.50 2.49 3.77
CA LYS A 121 30.56 2.00 4.66
C LYS A 121 30.02 1.24 5.87
N THR A 122 28.84 1.63 6.34
CA THR A 122 28.18 1.04 7.52
C THR A 122 27.01 0.13 7.15
N PHE A 123 26.74 -0.05 5.86
CA PHE A 123 25.63 -0.87 5.38
C PHE A 123 25.86 -2.37 5.65
N ASP A 124 24.98 -2.97 6.45
CA ASP A 124 25.00 -4.40 6.76
C ASP A 124 24.50 -5.25 5.58
N LYS A 125 25.43 -5.55 4.66
CA LYS A 125 25.18 -6.36 3.46
C LYS A 125 24.66 -7.76 3.81
N GLU A 126 25.13 -8.38 4.88
CA GLU A 126 24.75 -9.74 5.26
C GLU A 126 23.31 -9.82 5.79
N ASN A 127 22.89 -8.86 6.61
CA ASN A 127 21.50 -8.76 7.04
C ASN A 127 20.57 -8.42 5.87
N ALA A 128 20.97 -7.46 5.01
CA ALA A 128 20.23 -7.13 3.80
C ALA A 128 20.03 -8.37 2.91
N LYS A 129 21.10 -9.15 2.69
CA LYS A 129 21.09 -10.41 1.94
C LYS A 129 20.11 -11.42 2.54
N LYS A 130 20.19 -11.67 3.85
CA LYS A 130 19.29 -12.61 4.55
C LYS A 130 17.83 -12.19 4.42
N LYS A 131 17.53 -10.90 4.62
CA LYS A 131 16.18 -10.35 4.56
C LYS A 131 15.59 -10.43 3.15
N ILE A 132 16.33 -9.98 2.14
CA ILE A 132 15.89 -9.98 0.74
C ILE A 132 15.74 -11.40 0.21
N ASN A 133 16.72 -12.28 0.41
CA ASN A 133 16.63 -13.66 -0.08
C ASN A 133 15.50 -14.46 0.59
N LYS A 134 15.10 -14.09 1.81
CA LYS A 134 13.90 -14.65 2.44
C LYS A 134 12.64 -14.19 1.72
N SER A 135 12.50 -12.89 1.44
CA SER A 135 11.37 -12.31 0.72
C SER A 135 11.22 -12.85 -0.71
N LEU A 136 12.33 -13.03 -1.44
CA LEU A 136 12.31 -13.55 -2.81
C LEU A 136 11.71 -14.97 -2.94
N LYS A 137 11.71 -15.75 -1.85
CA LYS A 137 11.14 -17.12 -1.82
C LYS A 137 9.64 -17.14 -1.53
N ASP A 138 9.07 -16.02 -1.05
CA ASP A 138 7.69 -15.95 -0.64
C ASP A 138 6.80 -15.37 -1.75
N ASN A 139 5.67 -16.02 -2.02
CA ASN A 139 4.61 -15.43 -2.84
C ASN A 139 3.65 -14.63 -1.93
N PHE A 140 3.64 -13.30 -2.09
CA PHE A 140 2.92 -12.37 -1.22
C PHE A 140 1.39 -12.54 -1.30
N PHE A 141 0.87 -13.14 -2.38
CA PHE A 141 -0.55 -13.55 -2.49
C PHE A 141 -1.05 -14.30 -1.25
N TYR A 142 -0.23 -15.18 -0.68
CA TYR A 142 -0.69 -16.02 0.44
C TYR A 142 -0.90 -15.26 1.75
N ILE A 143 -0.44 -14.01 1.87
CA ILE A 143 -0.66 -13.19 3.06
C ILE A 143 -2.12 -12.76 3.16
N GLY A 144 -2.68 -12.24 2.07
CA GLY A 144 -4.02 -11.64 2.02
C GLY A 144 -5.00 -12.30 1.05
N ARG A 145 -4.55 -13.30 0.29
CA ARG A 145 -5.21 -13.83 -0.94
C ARG A 145 -5.51 -12.71 -1.94
N GLU A 146 -4.58 -11.77 -2.03
CA GLU A 146 -4.60 -10.60 -2.90
C GLU A 146 -4.11 -10.98 -4.29
N TYR A 147 -5.05 -11.20 -5.21
CA TYR A 147 -4.79 -11.73 -6.55
C TYR A 147 -3.71 -10.96 -7.32
N GLN A 148 -3.64 -9.64 -7.13
CA GLN A 148 -2.69 -8.77 -7.81
C GLN A 148 -1.24 -9.18 -7.61
N TYR A 149 -0.88 -9.77 -6.45
CA TYR A 149 0.49 -10.20 -6.18
C TYR A 149 0.80 -11.62 -6.66
N LYS A 150 -0.21 -12.40 -7.09
CA LYS A 150 -0.08 -13.85 -7.34
C LYS A 150 0.95 -14.19 -8.41
N ASN A 151 0.98 -13.39 -9.47
CA ASN A 151 1.74 -13.67 -10.69
C ASN A 151 2.95 -12.73 -10.85
N ILE A 152 3.29 -11.95 -9.82
CA ILE A 152 4.50 -11.12 -9.88
C ILE A 152 5.72 -12.02 -9.83
N ILE A 153 6.65 -11.82 -10.77
CA ILE A 153 7.95 -12.50 -10.77
C ILE A 153 8.87 -11.74 -9.80
N PRO A 154 9.31 -12.37 -8.68
CA PRO A 154 10.15 -11.70 -7.69
C PRO A 154 11.48 -11.24 -8.27
N ARG A 155 11.82 -9.97 -8.02
CA ARG A 155 13.14 -9.39 -8.29
C ARG A 155 13.47 -8.34 -7.24
N ILE A 156 14.74 -7.95 -7.20
CA ILE A 156 15.28 -6.86 -6.39
C ILE A 156 15.32 -5.63 -7.27
N ILE A 157 14.89 -4.49 -6.74
CA ILE A 157 15.08 -3.16 -7.32
C ILE A 157 15.94 -2.32 -6.38
N CYS A 158 16.76 -1.42 -6.94
CA CYS A 158 17.52 -0.43 -6.19
C CYS A 158 17.06 0.96 -6.60
N GLU A 159 16.51 1.72 -5.66
CA GLU A 159 16.00 3.07 -5.89
C GLU A 159 16.85 4.11 -5.15
N LYS A 160 16.79 5.35 -5.64
CA LYS A 160 17.32 6.51 -4.92
C LYS A 160 16.72 6.59 -3.52
N PHE A 161 17.59 6.74 -2.52
CA PHE A 161 17.15 7.10 -1.19
C PHE A 161 16.58 8.52 -1.20
N ILE A 162 15.34 8.67 -0.74
CA ILE A 162 14.67 9.95 -0.56
C ILE A 162 14.40 10.16 0.93
N SER A 163 14.58 11.38 1.39
CA SER A 163 14.33 11.79 2.77
C SER A 163 13.81 13.22 2.78
N ASP A 164 13.08 13.55 3.83
CA ASP A 164 12.64 14.91 4.13
C ASP A 164 13.43 15.38 5.36
N ASN A 165 14.44 16.23 5.13
CA ASN A 165 15.33 16.73 6.18
C ASN A 165 15.94 15.61 7.05
N GLY A 166 16.37 14.50 6.41
CA GLY A 166 16.93 13.33 7.08
C GLY A 166 15.90 12.36 7.68
N ASN A 167 14.62 12.72 7.67
CA ASN A 167 13.51 11.89 8.15
C ASN A 167 12.84 11.10 7.01
N VAL A 168 12.04 10.11 7.39
CA VAL A 168 11.17 9.40 6.44
C VAL A 168 10.09 10.37 5.97
N PRO A 169 9.92 10.57 4.65
CA PRO A 169 8.90 11.47 4.12
C PRO A 169 7.49 11.11 4.59
N MET A 170 6.65 12.13 4.75
CA MET A 170 5.21 11.94 4.96
C MET A 170 4.61 11.19 3.76
N ASP A 171 3.76 10.20 4.05
CA ASP A 171 2.94 9.54 3.03
C ASP A 171 1.62 10.28 2.89
N TYR A 172 1.23 10.58 1.66
CA TYR A 172 -0.09 11.08 1.34
C TYR A 172 -0.81 10.00 0.53
N LYS A 173 -1.75 9.32 1.18
CA LYS A 173 -2.46 8.17 0.63
C LYS A 173 -3.86 8.58 0.21
N ILE A 174 -4.04 8.81 -1.08
CA ILE A 174 -5.28 9.35 -1.64
C ILE A 174 -6.20 8.20 -2.01
N TYR A 175 -7.34 8.09 -1.34
CA TYR A 175 -8.35 7.07 -1.62
C TYR A 175 -9.16 7.52 -2.83
N CYS A 176 -9.21 6.67 -3.85
CA CYS A 176 -9.95 6.93 -5.08
C CYS A 176 -11.04 5.86 -5.26
N PHE A 177 -12.27 6.32 -5.42
CA PHE A 177 -13.45 5.49 -5.68
C PHE A 177 -13.92 5.76 -7.11
N ASN A 178 -13.99 4.71 -7.93
CA ASN A 178 -14.40 4.77 -9.33
C ASN A 178 -13.63 5.84 -10.13
N GLY A 179 -12.30 5.86 -9.98
CA GLY A 179 -11.40 6.84 -10.61
C GLY A 179 -11.44 8.27 -10.04
N LYS A 180 -12.14 8.50 -8.92
CA LYS A 180 -12.31 9.83 -8.31
C LYS A 180 -11.63 9.89 -6.94
N PRO A 181 -10.65 10.80 -6.74
CA PRO A 181 -10.10 11.10 -5.42
C PRO A 181 -11.20 11.55 -4.45
N ASP A 182 -11.10 11.14 -3.18
CA ASP A 182 -12.09 11.45 -2.14
C ASP A 182 -11.44 11.98 -0.85
N VAL A 183 -10.69 11.14 -0.14
CA VAL A 183 -10.01 11.49 1.11
C VAL A 183 -8.51 11.22 1.03
N ILE A 184 -7.75 11.91 1.86
CA ILE A 184 -6.29 11.85 1.94
C ILE A 184 -5.91 11.35 3.32
N LEU A 185 -5.32 10.16 3.39
CA LEU A 185 -4.74 9.65 4.62
C LEU A 185 -3.27 10.06 4.70
N VAL A 186 -2.95 10.94 5.64
CA VAL A 186 -1.59 11.36 5.95
C VAL A 186 -0.97 10.41 6.97
N CYS A 187 0.15 9.80 6.63
CA CYS A 187 0.92 8.94 7.54
C CYS A 187 2.20 9.63 8.03
N LYS A 188 2.24 9.97 9.32
CA LYS A 188 3.38 10.66 9.96
C LYS A 188 4.09 9.79 11.00
N ASN A 189 5.33 10.15 11.34
CA ASN A 189 6.14 9.56 12.41
C ASN A 189 6.37 8.05 12.26
N ARG A 190 6.44 7.57 11.01
CA ARG A 190 6.85 6.20 10.74
C ARG A 190 8.33 6.05 11.13
N PHE A 191 8.62 5.02 11.92
CA PHE A 191 9.99 4.64 12.32
C PHE A 191 10.74 5.61 13.27
N ARG A 192 10.04 6.41 14.09
CA ARG A 192 10.68 7.15 15.20
C ARG A 192 10.97 6.20 16.37
N ASN A 193 12.17 6.31 16.94
CA ASN A 193 12.74 5.37 17.95
C ASN A 193 12.05 5.41 19.32
N ASP A 194 11.13 6.35 19.53
CA ASP A 194 10.55 6.75 20.82
C ASP A 194 9.01 6.68 20.87
N SER A 195 8.33 6.43 19.73
CA SER A 195 6.89 6.11 19.72
C SER A 195 6.53 5.13 18.60
N HIS A 196 6.08 3.94 18.97
CA HIS A 196 5.68 2.88 18.03
C HIS A 196 4.35 3.15 17.29
N LYS A 197 3.82 4.37 17.31
CA LYS A 197 2.51 4.68 16.72
C LYS A 197 2.69 5.69 15.59
N ALA A 198 2.79 5.19 14.37
CA ALA A 198 2.51 6.00 13.20
C ALA A 198 1.14 6.64 13.36
N GLN A 199 1.03 7.93 13.04
CA GLN A 199 -0.23 8.65 13.05
C GLN A 199 -0.88 8.53 11.67
N TYR A 200 -2.19 8.26 11.66
CA TYR A 200 -3.00 8.04 10.48
C TYR A 200 -4.13 9.06 10.52
N LEU A 201 -4.00 10.15 9.78
CA LEU A 201 -4.92 11.28 9.88
C LEU A 201 -5.59 11.49 8.53
N TYR A 202 -6.92 11.47 8.50
CA TYR A 202 -7.67 11.69 7.28
C TYR A 202 -8.01 13.16 7.09
N PHE A 203 -7.90 13.62 5.85
CA PHE A 203 -8.30 14.94 5.41
C PHE A 203 -9.20 14.83 4.19
N ASP A 204 -10.14 15.76 4.05
CA ASP A 204 -10.87 15.95 2.80
C ASP A 204 -10.01 16.69 1.75
N GLN A 205 -10.54 16.88 0.53
CA GLN A 205 -9.82 17.57 -0.55
C GLN A 205 -9.59 19.08 -0.28
N ASN A 206 -10.34 19.66 0.65
CA ASN A 206 -10.17 21.04 1.08
C ASN A 206 -9.16 21.18 2.23
N TRP A 207 -8.54 20.07 2.65
CA TRP A 207 -7.60 19.98 3.77
C TRP A 207 -8.23 20.16 5.15
N ASN A 208 -9.52 19.83 5.30
CA ASN A 208 -10.15 19.74 6.61
C ASN A 208 -9.90 18.35 7.19
N PHE A 209 -9.51 18.27 8.47
CA PHE A 209 -9.40 17.01 9.18
C PHE A 209 -10.76 16.32 9.29
N VAL A 210 -10.79 15.01 9.04
CA VAL A 210 -12.00 14.19 9.15
C VAL A 210 -11.67 12.98 10.05
N PRO A 211 -12.32 12.83 11.22
CA PRO A 211 -11.99 11.77 12.17
C PRO A 211 -12.60 10.43 11.72
N LEU A 212 -11.88 9.70 10.86
CA LEU A 212 -12.37 8.47 10.24
C LEU A 212 -11.86 7.18 10.91
N ASN A 213 -10.77 7.24 11.68
CA ASN A 213 -10.32 6.11 12.49
C ASN A 213 -10.96 6.11 13.88
N LYS A 214 -10.97 4.93 14.50
CA LYS A 214 -11.35 4.76 15.90
C LYS A 214 -10.38 5.52 16.81
N GLY A 215 -10.92 6.35 17.69
CA GLY A 215 -10.16 7.18 18.61
C GLY A 215 -9.78 8.54 18.02
N ASP A 216 -10.01 8.79 16.72
CA ASP A 216 -9.78 10.11 16.12
C ASP A 216 -10.79 11.14 16.64
N GLU A 217 -11.97 10.70 17.11
CA GLU A 217 -12.98 11.55 17.75
C GLU A 217 -12.48 12.26 19.01
N LEU A 218 -11.39 11.75 19.61
CA LEU A 218 -10.75 12.34 20.78
C LEU A 218 -9.60 13.30 20.42
N SER A 219 -9.29 13.43 19.13
CA SER A 219 -8.18 14.25 18.66
C SER A 219 -8.64 15.66 18.30
N GLU A 220 -7.95 16.66 18.83
CA GLU A 220 -8.06 18.03 18.33
C GLU A 220 -7.43 18.14 16.94
N ASN A 221 -7.87 19.14 16.16
CA ASN A 221 -7.43 19.37 14.78
C ASN A 221 -5.90 19.28 14.66
N PRO A 222 -5.36 18.26 13.97
CA PRO A 222 -3.92 18.02 13.95
C PRO A 222 -3.20 19.15 13.23
N ASN A 223 -2.13 19.68 13.83
CA ASN A 223 -1.30 20.70 13.22
C ASN A 223 -0.46 20.10 12.08
N ILE A 224 -1.06 19.97 10.89
CA ILE A 224 -0.44 19.52 9.65
C ILE A 224 -0.72 20.53 8.55
N GLU A 225 0.35 21.15 8.05
CA GLU A 225 0.28 22.12 6.98
C GLU A 225 -0.19 21.48 5.66
N LYS A 226 -1.06 22.22 4.95
CA LYS A 226 -1.52 21.85 3.62
C LYS A 226 -0.35 21.83 2.64
N PRO A 227 -0.13 20.75 1.88
CA PRO A 227 0.78 20.74 0.75
C PRO A 227 0.44 21.86 -0.23
N LYS A 228 1.44 22.70 -0.57
CA LYS A 228 1.25 23.81 -1.55
C LYS A 228 0.81 23.31 -2.93
N ASN A 229 1.21 22.10 -3.28
CA ASN A 229 0.93 21.39 -4.54
C ASN A 229 -0.18 20.33 -4.39
N LEU A 230 -1.09 20.47 -3.43
CA LEU A 230 -2.17 19.50 -3.22
C LEU A 230 -3.02 19.25 -4.48
N ASP A 231 -3.34 20.30 -5.23
CA ASP A 231 -4.17 20.18 -6.44
C ASP A 231 -3.50 19.32 -7.51
N GLU A 232 -2.17 19.41 -7.62
CA GLU A 232 -1.37 18.55 -8.49
C GLU A 232 -1.39 17.10 -8.01
N MET A 233 -1.25 16.87 -6.69
CA MET A 233 -1.36 15.54 -6.09
C MET A 233 -2.71 14.88 -6.36
N LEU A 234 -3.81 15.64 -6.24
CA LEU A 234 -5.16 15.17 -6.55
C LEU A 234 -5.35 14.89 -8.04
N SER A 235 -4.75 15.72 -8.92
CA SER A 235 -4.75 15.49 -10.36
C SER A 235 -4.02 14.20 -10.74
N ILE A 236 -2.84 13.95 -10.15
CA ILE A 236 -2.08 12.71 -10.31
C ILE A 236 -2.91 11.51 -9.85
N ALA A 237 -3.51 11.59 -8.67
CA ALA A 237 -4.33 10.50 -8.13
C ALA A 237 -5.52 10.17 -9.04
N ARG A 238 -6.18 11.19 -9.62
CA ARG A 238 -7.25 11.00 -10.59
C ARG A 238 -6.78 10.23 -11.83
N LYS A 239 -5.67 10.66 -12.45
CA LYS A 239 -5.10 10.01 -13.65
C LYS A 239 -4.68 8.57 -13.39
N LEU A 240 -4.03 8.30 -12.25
CA LEU A 240 -3.55 6.96 -11.94
C LEU A 240 -4.67 5.99 -11.53
N SER A 241 -5.79 6.49 -11.01
CA SER A 241 -6.90 5.67 -10.53
C SER A 241 -8.00 5.40 -11.57
N GLU A 242 -7.96 6.04 -12.74
CA GLU A 242 -9.05 5.99 -13.73
C GLU A 242 -9.40 4.57 -14.22
N ASP A 243 -8.43 3.67 -14.25
CA ASP A 243 -8.60 2.27 -14.69
C ASP A 243 -9.11 1.34 -13.57
N PHE A 244 -9.44 1.87 -12.39
CA PHE A 244 -9.77 1.07 -11.21
C PHE A 244 -11.08 1.49 -10.53
N ILE A 245 -11.87 0.48 -10.16
CA ILE A 245 -13.05 0.67 -9.30
C ILE A 245 -12.62 1.20 -7.92
N PHE A 246 -11.54 0.68 -7.35
CA PHE A 246 -10.91 1.23 -6.15
C PHE A 246 -9.39 1.25 -6.33
N ALA A 247 -8.76 2.36 -5.98
CA ALA A 247 -7.32 2.46 -5.85
C ALA A 247 -6.96 3.47 -4.76
N ARG A 248 -5.96 3.15 -3.94
CA ARG A 248 -5.28 4.12 -3.10
C ARG A 248 -3.99 4.52 -3.79
N ILE A 249 -3.80 5.82 -4.01
CA ILE A 249 -2.61 6.35 -4.67
C ILE A 249 -1.73 6.98 -3.60
N ASP A 250 -0.55 6.41 -3.42
CA ASP A 250 0.40 6.85 -2.40
C ASP A 250 1.43 7.76 -3.05
N LEU A 251 1.57 8.97 -2.52
CA LEU A 251 2.49 9.99 -3.00
C LEU A 251 3.36 10.49 -1.84
N TYR A 252 4.59 10.86 -2.17
CA TYR A 252 5.46 11.67 -1.31
C TYR A 252 5.49 13.09 -1.84
N ASN A 253 5.69 14.04 -0.92
CA ASN A 253 5.95 15.44 -1.26
C ASN A 253 7.15 15.91 -0.44
N ILE A 254 8.25 16.23 -1.12
CA ILE A 254 9.52 16.62 -0.50
C ILE A 254 9.94 17.92 -1.15
N ASP A 255 9.97 19.00 -0.37
CA ASP A 255 10.34 20.35 -0.83
C ASP A 255 9.57 20.79 -2.09
N GLY A 256 8.28 20.45 -2.16
CA GLY A 256 7.41 20.78 -3.31
C GLY A 256 7.54 19.82 -4.51
N LYS A 257 8.44 18.84 -4.46
CA LYS A 257 8.55 17.80 -5.47
C LYS A 257 7.73 16.57 -5.10
N ILE A 258 6.83 16.18 -6.00
CA ILE A 258 5.99 15.00 -5.84
C ILE A 258 6.73 13.76 -6.34
N TYR A 259 6.65 12.67 -5.59
CA TYR A 259 7.10 11.35 -6.02
C TYR A 259 5.99 10.33 -5.90
N PHE A 260 5.85 9.49 -6.92
CA PHE A 260 5.01 8.31 -6.88
C PHE A 260 5.55 7.28 -5.88
N GLY A 261 4.68 6.78 -5.00
CA GLY A 261 4.97 5.74 -4.03
C GLY A 261 4.45 4.36 -4.47
N GLU A 262 3.13 4.18 -4.45
CA GLU A 262 2.47 2.92 -4.85
C GLU A 262 1.02 3.15 -5.33
N ILE A 263 0.50 2.18 -6.10
CA ILE A 263 -0.94 2.01 -6.32
C ILE A 263 -1.38 0.79 -5.50
N THR A 264 -2.22 1.02 -4.49
CA THR A 264 -2.73 -0.05 -3.62
C THR A 264 -4.18 -0.37 -3.97
N LEU A 265 -4.43 -1.57 -4.48
CA LEU A 265 -5.79 -1.99 -4.87
C LEU A 265 -6.62 -2.54 -3.69
N THR A 266 -5.95 -2.98 -2.62
CA THR A 266 -6.59 -3.51 -1.41
C THR A 266 -5.83 -3.08 -0.16
N PRO A 267 -5.97 -1.82 0.29
CA PRO A 267 -5.33 -1.33 1.51
C PRO A 267 -5.70 -2.23 2.70
N ASN A 268 -4.73 -2.47 3.59
CA ASN A 268 -4.86 -3.43 4.69
C ASN A 268 -5.32 -4.84 4.26
N SER A 269 -5.16 -5.20 2.98
CA SER A 269 -5.72 -6.41 2.39
C SER A 269 -7.24 -6.52 2.61
N GLY A 270 -7.97 -5.40 2.68
CA GLY A 270 -9.41 -5.38 2.99
C GLY A 270 -9.77 -5.92 4.38
N PHE A 271 -8.82 -5.84 5.32
CA PHE A 271 -8.98 -6.28 6.72
C PHE A 271 -8.72 -5.11 7.68
N ASP A 272 -9.26 -3.93 7.40
CA ASP A 272 -9.02 -2.71 8.18
C ASP A 272 -10.03 -2.52 9.32
N PRO A 273 -9.66 -2.68 10.60
CA PRO A 273 -10.50 -2.45 11.75
C PRO A 273 -10.14 -1.14 12.45
N ASP A 274 -9.19 -0.38 11.91
CA ASP A 274 -8.74 0.87 12.52
C ASP A 274 -9.74 1.96 12.16
N ILE A 275 -10.39 1.85 11.00
CA ILE A 275 -11.59 2.62 10.66
C ILE A 275 -12.82 2.23 11.51
N THR A 276 -13.71 3.20 11.77
CA THR A 276 -15.01 2.94 12.41
C THR A 276 -15.93 2.12 11.49
N GLU A 277 -16.97 1.49 12.05
CA GLU A 277 -17.97 0.78 11.24
C GLU A 277 -18.72 1.73 10.30
N GLU A 278 -19.01 2.94 10.78
CA GLU A 278 -19.62 4.02 10.00
C GLU A 278 -18.71 4.44 8.83
N THR A 279 -17.40 4.60 9.06
CA THR A 279 -16.42 4.88 8.00
C THR A 279 -16.36 3.73 6.98
N ASP A 280 -16.32 2.47 7.44
CA ASP A 280 -16.28 1.29 6.57
C ASP A 280 -17.54 1.24 5.69
N LEU A 281 -18.71 1.59 6.23
CA LEU A 281 -19.96 1.70 5.48
C LEU A 281 -19.97 2.90 4.53
N TYR A 282 -19.52 4.07 4.98
CA TYR A 282 -19.43 5.30 4.20
C TYR A 282 -18.57 5.13 2.95
N PHE A 283 -17.35 4.61 3.10
CA PHE A 283 -16.50 4.27 1.97
C PHE A 283 -17.09 3.15 1.11
N GLY A 284 -17.76 2.19 1.75
CA GLY A 284 -18.52 1.17 1.07
C GLY A 284 -19.54 1.76 0.10
N ASN A 285 -20.31 2.76 0.52
CA ASN A 285 -21.33 3.42 -0.31
C ASN A 285 -20.75 4.22 -1.47
N LYS A 286 -19.53 4.77 -1.34
CA LYS A 286 -18.83 5.47 -2.44
C LYS A 286 -18.34 4.53 -3.54
N LEU A 287 -18.08 3.27 -3.20
CA LEU A 287 -17.52 2.29 -4.13
C LEU A 287 -18.61 1.57 -4.92
N GLU A 288 -18.86 2.00 -6.14
CA GLU A 288 -19.83 1.37 -7.04
C GLU A 288 -19.17 0.25 -7.85
N ILE A 289 -19.76 -0.95 -7.86
CA ILE A 289 -19.31 -2.04 -8.73
C ILE A 289 -20.27 -2.07 -9.93
N PRO A 290 -19.87 -1.64 -11.14
CA PRO A 290 -20.82 -1.34 -12.22
C PRO A 290 -21.72 -2.52 -12.62
N TYR A 291 -21.16 -3.72 -12.67
CA TYR A 291 -21.85 -4.96 -13.06
C TYR A 291 -22.49 -5.70 -11.86
N TRP A 292 -22.63 -5.03 -10.70
CA TRP A 292 -23.08 -5.67 -9.46
C TRP A 292 -24.47 -6.30 -9.54
N ASN A 293 -25.37 -5.64 -10.28
CA ASN A 293 -26.75 -6.07 -10.48
C ASN A 293 -26.87 -7.16 -11.56
N GLU A 294 -25.83 -7.35 -12.38
CA GLU A 294 -25.79 -8.33 -13.47
C GLU A 294 -25.23 -9.69 -13.01
N ILE A 295 -24.61 -9.74 -11.82
CA ILE A 295 -24.13 -10.98 -11.22
C ILE A 295 -25.34 -11.83 -10.80
N GLN A 296 -25.57 -12.96 -11.46
CA GLN A 296 -26.55 -13.96 -11.02
C GLN A 296 -26.14 -14.48 -9.61
N ARG A 297 -27.05 -14.38 -8.63
CA ARG A 297 -26.80 -14.72 -7.22
C ARG A 297 -27.49 -15.99 -6.76
#